data_AF-A0A7D5Z220-F1
#
_entry.id   AF-A0A7D5Z220-F1
#
_cell.length_a   1.000
_cell.length_b   1.000
_cell.length_c   1.000
_cell.angle_alpha   90.00
_cell.angle_beta   90.00
_cell.angle_gamma   90.00
#
_symmetry.space_group_name_H-M   'P 1'
#
loop_
_entity.id
_entity.type
_entity.pdbx_description
1 polymer ?
#
loop_
_entity_poly.entity_id
_entity_poly.type
_entity_poly.pdbx_seq_one_letter_code
_entity_poly.pdbx_strand_id
1 'polypeptide(L)'
;MRSRSSGQIKRACFAVTTPRRGSAVAGIDKMAGPTITTMPVVVELDRDQSIAEYLSQIHEQAVSMVPYEYYELGRIQKKTTCLELTRVLDNQPGMVGSFSLVTECSYNRLKHTISLSALYDPMLMQRQEVNGMLGQLSWMIAGLNRHSAGLSTIQSTIWSLAEQHDFSQFVAWNKTPQCCTKTCLHELIEISAAHTAAVAVKETLVRRLGIGPGDLVPLCFETSASIMVAIMGVLKAGAGYILLNTSHPISRLEFIIQEVKAKVVIVSALQHNSLRFSVHTLALASPFPFITPTWAQTPHEARLATPSDVAYVIFTSGSTGQPKGVMIKHVPQA
;
A
#
# COMPACT_ATOMS: atom_id res chain seq x y z
N MET A 1 -3.23 -11.57 3.16
CA MET A 1 -1.99 -11.72 3.98
C MET A 1 -0.84 -10.97 3.33
N ARG A 2 -0.33 -9.91 3.97
CA ARG A 2 0.97 -9.30 3.63
C ARG A 2 2.04 -9.93 4.53
N SER A 3 2.75 -10.93 4.03
CA SER A 3 3.94 -11.48 4.69
C SER A 3 5.16 -10.78 4.09
N ARG A 4 5.62 -9.72 4.78
CA ARG A 4 6.94 -9.12 4.66
C ARG A 4 7.91 -9.98 5.49
N SER A 5 8.34 -11.09 4.92
CA SER A 5 9.59 -11.74 5.29
C SER A 5 10.39 -11.87 4.01
N SER A 6 11.55 -11.24 3.97
CA SER A 6 12.63 -11.67 3.08
C SER A 6 12.89 -13.15 3.37
N GLY A 7 12.61 -14.03 2.42
CA GLY A 7 12.81 -15.48 2.56
C GLY A 7 11.88 -16.29 1.66
N GLN A 8 12.47 -17.17 0.85
CA GLN A 8 11.92 -17.88 -0.31
C GLN A 8 10.71 -18.80 -0.05
N ILE A 9 10.36 -19.08 1.22
CA ILE A 9 9.37 -20.11 1.58
C ILE A 9 8.10 -19.47 2.16
N LYS A 10 6.93 -19.85 1.63
CA LYS A 10 5.60 -19.47 2.15
C LYS A 10 4.89 -20.68 2.75
N ARG A 11 4.36 -20.55 3.97
CA ARG A 11 3.65 -21.64 4.66
C ARG A 11 2.14 -21.38 4.64
N ALA A 12 1.35 -22.42 4.37
CA ALA A 12 -0.11 -22.37 4.46
C ALA A 12 -0.64 -23.61 5.20
N CYS A 13 -1.72 -23.43 5.97
CA CYS A 13 -2.42 -24.51 6.66
C CYS A 13 -3.89 -24.50 6.24
N PHE A 14 -4.43 -25.67 5.91
CA PHE A 14 -5.85 -25.87 5.59
C PHE A 14 -6.27 -27.27 6.01
N ALA A 15 -7.57 -27.53 6.08
CA ALA A 15 -8.10 -28.86 6.34
C ALA A 15 -8.39 -29.59 5.02
N VAL A 16 -8.24 -30.90 5.01
CA VAL A 16 -8.64 -31.76 3.90
C VAL A 16 -9.54 -32.84 4.43
N THR A 17 -10.62 -33.11 3.70
CA THR A 17 -11.59 -34.14 4.03
C THR A 17 -11.26 -35.41 3.24
N THR A 18 -11.03 -36.53 3.94
CA THR A 18 -10.73 -37.84 3.33
C THR A 18 -11.77 -38.90 3.71
N PRO A 19 -12.12 -39.81 2.78
CA PRO A 19 -13.03 -40.91 3.07
C PRO A 19 -12.32 -42.00 3.90
N ARG A 20 -12.88 -42.35 5.06
CA ARG A 20 -12.35 -43.34 6.01
C ARG A 20 -12.61 -44.80 5.61
N ARG A 21 -12.76 -45.09 4.31
CA ARG A 21 -13.16 -46.42 3.80
C ARG A 21 -11.99 -47.33 3.43
N GLY A 22 -10.74 -46.87 3.58
CA GLY A 22 -9.53 -47.64 3.25
C GLY A 22 -9.02 -48.60 4.35
N SER A 23 -9.67 -48.66 5.52
CA SER A 23 -9.25 -49.59 6.59
C SER A 23 -9.56 -51.05 6.24
N ALA A 24 -8.71 -51.98 6.70
CA ALA A 24 -8.89 -53.43 6.61
C ALA A 24 -10.03 -53.98 7.51
N VAL A 25 -11.18 -53.30 7.54
CA VAL A 25 -12.39 -53.75 8.23
C VAL A 25 -13.36 -54.23 7.16
N ALA A 26 -13.59 -55.55 7.14
CA ALA A 26 -14.50 -56.16 6.19
C ALA A 26 -15.91 -55.54 6.29
N GLY A 27 -16.45 -55.07 5.17
CA GLY A 27 -17.79 -54.48 5.09
C GLY A 27 -17.88 -52.99 5.47
N ILE A 28 -16.77 -52.29 5.73
CA ILE A 28 -16.79 -50.85 6.05
C ILE A 28 -17.35 -49.98 4.90
N ASP A 29 -17.27 -50.47 3.67
CA ASP A 29 -17.91 -49.92 2.48
C ASP A 29 -19.45 -49.93 2.57
N LYS A 30 -20.02 -50.86 3.35
CA LYS A 30 -21.47 -51.06 3.51
C LYS A 30 -22.02 -50.57 4.85
N MET A 31 -21.16 -50.07 5.74
CA MET A 31 -21.58 -49.54 7.04
C MET A 31 -22.24 -48.17 6.90
N ALA A 32 -23.39 -47.98 7.57
CA ALA A 32 -24.00 -46.67 7.74
C ALA A 32 -23.30 -45.93 8.89
N GLY A 33 -22.73 -44.77 8.62
CA GLY A 33 -22.06 -43.92 9.61
C GLY A 33 -21.16 -42.86 8.95
N PRO A 34 -20.74 -41.82 9.69
CA PRO A 34 -19.83 -40.81 9.17
C PRO A 34 -18.43 -41.41 9.01
N THR A 35 -18.15 -41.96 7.82
CA THR A 35 -16.84 -42.49 7.45
C THR A 35 -16.00 -41.41 6.76
N ILE A 36 -15.93 -40.23 7.35
CA ILE A 36 -15.21 -39.08 6.82
C ILE A 36 -14.31 -38.55 7.93
N THR A 37 -13.05 -38.25 7.60
CA THR A 37 -12.09 -37.64 8.52
C THR A 37 -11.61 -36.31 7.93
N THR A 38 -11.54 -35.28 8.77
CA THR A 38 -10.91 -34.00 8.40
C THR A 38 -9.54 -33.93 9.04
N MET A 39 -8.49 -33.76 8.24
CA MET A 39 -7.11 -33.64 8.70
C MET A 39 -6.54 -32.26 8.37
N PRO A 40 -5.76 -31.64 9.27
CA PRO A 40 -5.01 -30.46 8.94
C PRO A 40 -3.82 -30.83 8.04
N VAL A 41 -3.66 -30.10 6.96
CA VAL A 41 -2.52 -30.18 6.04
C VAL A 41 -1.78 -28.84 6.10
N VAL A 42 -0.48 -28.94 6.36
CA VAL A 42 0.43 -27.79 6.32
C VAL A 42 1.31 -27.97 5.11
N VAL A 43 1.31 -27.00 4.20
CA VAL A 43 2.16 -26.99 3.01
C VAL A 43 3.17 -25.86 3.11
N GLU A 44 4.37 -26.12 2.61
CA GLU A 44 5.46 -25.15 2.50
C GLU A 44 5.84 -25.00 1.04
N LEU A 45 5.70 -23.78 0.54
CA LEU A 45 5.92 -23.41 -0.85
C LEU A 45 7.23 -22.64 -0.94
N ASP A 46 8.31 -23.32 -1.30
CA ASP A 46 9.50 -22.66 -1.84
C ASP A 46 9.18 -22.12 -3.24
N ARG A 47 9.54 -20.88 -3.52
CA ARG A 47 9.27 -20.22 -4.80
C ARG A 47 10.28 -20.57 -5.88
N ASP A 48 11.48 -20.99 -5.48
CA ASP A 48 12.59 -21.26 -6.38
C ASP A 48 12.71 -22.73 -6.78
N GLN A 49 12.00 -23.63 -6.08
CA GLN A 49 11.89 -25.03 -6.50
C GLN A 49 11.05 -25.18 -7.78
N SER A 50 11.26 -26.29 -8.48
CA SER A 50 10.44 -26.64 -9.65
C SER A 50 9.03 -27.09 -9.22
N ILE A 51 8.08 -26.95 -10.14
CA ILE A 51 6.71 -27.43 -9.90
C ILE A 51 6.68 -28.95 -9.73
N ALA A 52 7.46 -29.69 -10.52
CA ALA A 52 7.53 -31.14 -10.44
C ALA A 52 8.02 -31.61 -9.07
N GLU A 53 9.11 -31.04 -8.56
CA GLU A 53 9.62 -31.35 -7.22
C GLU A 53 8.59 -31.06 -6.14
N TYR A 54 7.93 -29.90 -6.22
CA TYR A 54 6.89 -29.55 -5.26
C TYR A 54 5.69 -30.50 -5.28
N LEU A 55 5.22 -30.88 -6.47
CA LEU A 55 4.12 -31.85 -6.59
C LEU A 55 4.51 -33.23 -6.04
N SER A 56 5.76 -33.66 -6.27
CA SER A 56 6.29 -34.89 -5.67
C SER A 56 6.35 -34.81 -4.15
N GLN A 57 6.83 -33.71 -3.58
CA GLN A 57 6.85 -33.50 -2.12
C GLN A 57 5.44 -33.52 -1.51
N ILE A 58 4.47 -32.86 -2.14
CA ILE A 58 3.07 -32.87 -1.70
C ILE A 58 2.48 -34.28 -1.77
N HIS A 59 2.82 -35.05 -2.82
CA HIS A 59 2.39 -36.44 -2.94
C HIS A 59 2.99 -37.33 -1.84
N GLU A 60 4.30 -37.24 -1.59
CA GLU A 60 4.98 -37.98 -0.52
C GLU A 60 4.41 -37.62 0.86
N GLN A 61 4.16 -36.34 1.11
CA GLN A 61 3.49 -35.87 2.32
C GLN A 61 2.11 -36.51 2.45
N ALA A 62 1.28 -36.47 1.41
CA ALA A 62 -0.05 -37.07 1.43
C ALA A 62 -0.01 -38.58 1.72
N VAL A 63 0.94 -39.32 1.13
CA VAL A 63 1.14 -40.76 1.41
C VAL A 63 1.57 -40.98 2.86
N SER A 64 2.47 -40.16 3.39
CA SER A 64 2.92 -40.26 4.79
C SER A 64 1.82 -39.97 5.82
N MET A 65 0.77 -39.25 5.42
CA MET A 65 -0.38 -38.92 6.27
C MET A 65 -1.41 -40.06 6.37
N VAL A 66 -1.44 -40.99 5.40
CA VAL A 66 -2.42 -42.10 5.34
C VAL A 66 -2.54 -42.90 6.65
N PRO A 67 -1.44 -43.31 7.32
CA PRO A 67 -1.53 -44.05 8.59
C PRO A 67 -2.22 -43.26 9.72
N TYR A 68 -2.28 -41.94 9.61
CA TYR A 68 -2.81 -41.02 10.63
C TYR A 68 -4.23 -40.52 10.31
N GLU A 69 -4.86 -40.97 9.22
CA GLU A 69 -6.23 -40.62 8.81
C GLU A 69 -7.32 -41.06 9.81
N TYR A 70 -6.95 -41.81 10.85
CA TYR A 70 -7.84 -42.24 11.91
C TYR A 70 -7.88 -41.27 13.11
N TYR A 71 -7.00 -40.27 13.16
CA TYR A 71 -6.95 -39.31 14.27
C TYR A 71 -7.96 -38.18 14.07
N GLU A 72 -8.83 -37.99 15.07
CA GLU A 72 -9.87 -36.95 15.06
C GLU A 72 -9.28 -35.53 15.16
N LEU A 73 -9.79 -34.61 14.35
CA LEU A 73 -9.37 -33.20 14.33
C LEU A 73 -9.43 -32.54 15.71
N GLY A 74 -10.48 -32.79 16.48
CA GLY A 74 -10.64 -32.24 17.82
C GLY A 74 -9.54 -32.68 18.81
N ARG A 75 -8.93 -33.86 18.61
CA ARG A 75 -7.77 -34.31 19.41
C ARG A 75 -6.48 -33.62 18.98
N ILE A 76 -6.34 -33.34 17.69
CA ILE A 76 -5.19 -32.62 17.13
C ILE A 76 -5.21 -31.15 17.57
N GLN A 77 -6.36 -30.49 17.50
CA GLN A 77 -6.56 -29.10 17.94
C GLN A 77 -6.25 -28.90 19.43
N LYS A 78 -6.62 -29.85 20.30
CA LYS A 78 -6.29 -29.79 21.73
C LYS A 78 -4.79 -29.81 22.01
N LYS A 79 -3.96 -30.31 21.09
CA LYS A 79 -2.50 -30.37 21.22
C LYS A 79 -1.75 -29.30 20.42
N THR A 80 -2.47 -28.51 19.62
CA THR A 80 -1.84 -27.61 18.63
C THR A 80 -2.53 -26.25 18.63
N THR A 81 -1.81 -25.19 18.98
CA THR A 81 -2.32 -23.80 19.04
C THR A 81 -2.43 -23.12 17.66
N CYS A 82 -1.98 -23.77 16.59
CA CYS A 82 -1.68 -23.12 15.31
C CYS A 82 -2.69 -23.42 14.17
N LEU A 83 -3.82 -24.07 14.47
CA LEU A 83 -4.79 -24.49 13.47
C LEU A 83 -5.92 -23.47 13.34
N GLU A 84 -5.61 -22.26 12.86
CA GLU A 84 -6.62 -21.40 12.21
C GLU A 84 -7.01 -22.07 10.89
N LEU A 85 -7.83 -23.12 10.97
CA LEU A 85 -8.35 -23.82 9.80
C LEU A 85 -9.44 -22.95 9.20
N THR A 86 -9.05 -22.04 8.31
CA THR A 86 -9.96 -21.12 7.63
C THR A 86 -10.55 -21.73 6.35
N ARG A 87 -9.97 -22.85 5.89
CA ARG A 87 -10.27 -23.46 4.58
C ARG A 87 -10.29 -24.99 4.65
N VAL A 88 -11.29 -25.60 4.01
CA VAL A 88 -11.36 -27.05 3.80
C VAL A 88 -11.36 -27.35 2.30
N LEU A 89 -10.54 -28.31 1.89
CA LEU A 89 -10.66 -28.98 0.60
C LEU A 89 -11.49 -30.25 0.79
N ASP A 90 -12.67 -30.28 0.18
CA ASP A 90 -13.55 -31.45 0.21
C ASP A 90 -13.62 -32.10 -1.17
N ASN A 91 -13.64 -33.43 -1.19
CA ASN A 91 -13.84 -34.23 -2.39
C ASN A 91 -15.24 -34.88 -2.39
N GLN A 92 -16.11 -34.56 -1.41
CA GLN A 92 -17.48 -35.05 -1.31
C GLN A 92 -18.45 -33.90 -0.94
N PRO A 93 -19.70 -33.93 -1.43
CA PRO A 93 -20.70 -32.92 -1.06
C PRO A 93 -21.21 -33.14 0.37
N GLY A 94 -21.22 -32.09 1.20
CA GLY A 94 -22.08 -32.08 2.39
C GLY A 94 -21.55 -31.53 3.72
N MET A 95 -20.31 -31.04 3.83
CA MET A 95 -19.90 -30.34 5.07
C MET A 95 -20.35 -28.87 5.05
N VAL A 96 -21.51 -28.60 5.68
CA VAL A 96 -21.94 -27.25 6.04
C VAL A 96 -21.73 -27.05 7.53
N GLY A 97 -20.97 -26.02 7.93
CA GLY A 97 -21.21 -25.40 9.25
C GLY A 97 -20.04 -25.02 10.16
N SER A 98 -18.76 -24.98 9.74
CA SER A 98 -17.68 -24.51 10.66
C SER A 98 -16.51 -23.78 10.02
N PHE A 99 -16.51 -23.54 8.71
CA PHE A 99 -15.40 -22.92 7.99
C PHE A 99 -15.88 -21.73 7.16
N SER A 100 -15.06 -20.67 7.09
CA SER A 100 -15.40 -19.46 6.33
C SER A 100 -15.43 -19.67 4.82
N LEU A 101 -14.64 -20.62 4.31
CA LEU A 101 -14.57 -20.98 2.90
C LEU A 101 -14.24 -22.48 2.78
N VAL A 102 -15.07 -23.24 2.09
CA VAL A 102 -14.82 -24.63 1.71
C VAL A 102 -14.78 -24.67 0.19
N THR A 103 -13.68 -25.16 -0.37
CA THR A 103 -13.52 -25.33 -1.82
C THR A 103 -13.59 -26.82 -2.14
N GLU A 104 -14.46 -27.19 -3.06
CA GLU A 104 -14.63 -28.55 -3.52
C GLU A 104 -14.11 -28.67 -4.96
N CYS A 105 -13.35 -29.73 -5.22
CA CYS A 105 -12.77 -30.00 -6.53
C CYS A 105 -13.13 -31.43 -6.95
N SER A 106 -13.94 -31.57 -8.00
CA SER A 106 -14.34 -32.88 -8.52
C SER A 106 -13.83 -33.10 -9.94
N TYR A 107 -13.23 -34.27 -10.19
CA TYR A 107 -12.79 -34.66 -11.53
C TYR A 107 -13.77 -35.64 -12.15
N ASN A 108 -14.44 -35.23 -13.23
CA ASN A 108 -15.30 -36.09 -14.01
C ASN A 108 -14.45 -36.85 -15.04
N ARG A 109 -14.18 -38.13 -14.77
CA ARG A 109 -13.38 -39.01 -15.65
C ARG A 109 -13.99 -39.21 -17.03
N LEU A 110 -15.32 -39.25 -17.15
CA LEU A 110 -16.00 -39.51 -18.42
C LEU A 110 -15.93 -38.31 -19.37
N LYS A 111 -16.00 -37.10 -18.81
CA LYS A 111 -15.96 -35.84 -19.57
C LYS A 111 -14.55 -35.23 -19.63
N HIS A 112 -13.59 -35.78 -18.89
CA HIS A 112 -12.28 -35.19 -18.64
C HIS A 112 -12.34 -33.73 -18.15
N THR A 113 -13.36 -33.38 -17.36
CA THR A 113 -13.56 -32.03 -16.83
C THR A 113 -13.32 -31.98 -15.33
N ILE A 114 -12.67 -30.91 -14.87
CA ILE A 114 -12.58 -30.56 -13.44
C ILE A 114 -13.67 -29.53 -13.13
N SER A 115 -14.47 -29.79 -12.10
CA SER A 115 -15.47 -28.86 -11.59
C SER A 115 -15.00 -28.31 -10.24
N LEU A 116 -15.05 -27.00 -10.09
CA LEU A 116 -14.71 -26.30 -8.85
C LEU A 116 -15.96 -25.64 -8.27
N SER A 117 -16.25 -25.91 -7.01
CA SER A 117 -17.34 -25.32 -6.23
C SER A 117 -16.80 -24.71 -4.95
N ALA A 118 -17.52 -23.74 -4.38
CA ALA A 118 -17.21 -23.22 -3.07
C ALA A 118 -18.47 -23.00 -2.22
N LEU A 119 -18.38 -23.38 -0.95
CA LEU A 119 -19.32 -22.99 0.11
C LEU A 119 -18.62 -21.93 0.96
N TYR A 120 -19.28 -20.83 1.27
CA TYR A 120 -18.67 -19.73 2.01
C TYR A 120 -19.70 -19.01 2.89
N ASP A 121 -19.22 -18.32 3.91
CA ASP A 121 -20.05 -17.46 4.74
C ASP A 121 -20.24 -16.08 4.06
N PRO A 122 -21.48 -15.71 3.66
CA PRO A 122 -21.74 -14.44 3.00
C PRO A 122 -21.53 -13.21 3.90
N MET A 123 -21.43 -13.39 5.22
CA MET A 123 -21.08 -12.31 6.15
C MET A 123 -19.57 -12.00 6.14
N LEU A 124 -18.74 -12.96 5.74
CA LEU A 124 -17.27 -12.83 5.72
C LEU A 124 -16.71 -12.57 4.32
N MET A 125 -17.37 -13.06 3.27
CA MET A 125 -16.88 -12.95 1.88
C MET A 125 -18.02 -12.64 0.92
N GLN A 126 -17.77 -11.76 -0.05
CA GLN A 126 -18.73 -11.46 -1.11
C GLN A 126 -18.66 -12.48 -2.24
N ARG A 127 -19.80 -12.73 -2.89
CA ARG A 127 -19.90 -13.66 -4.03
C ARG A 127 -18.90 -13.35 -5.14
N GLN A 128 -18.67 -12.07 -5.44
CA GLN A 128 -17.74 -11.66 -6.48
C GLN A 128 -16.29 -12.00 -6.13
N GLU A 129 -15.91 -11.87 -4.86
CA GLU A 129 -14.58 -12.24 -4.38
C GLU A 129 -14.36 -13.74 -4.49
N VAL A 130 -15.34 -14.55 -4.05
CA VAL A 130 -15.27 -16.02 -4.13
C VAL A 130 -15.22 -16.49 -5.59
N ASN A 131 -16.04 -15.91 -6.46
CA ASN A 131 -15.98 -16.18 -7.90
C ASN A 131 -14.61 -15.81 -8.50
N GLY A 132 -14.01 -14.69 -8.06
CA GLY A 132 -12.66 -14.30 -8.45
C GLY A 132 -11.62 -15.34 -8.01
N MET A 133 -11.69 -15.81 -6.76
CA MET A 133 -10.80 -16.87 -6.25
C MET A 133 -10.93 -18.18 -7.03
N LEU A 134 -12.17 -18.62 -7.31
CA LEU A 134 -12.42 -19.82 -8.11
C LEU A 134 -11.95 -19.66 -9.57
N GLY A 135 -12.15 -18.48 -10.16
CA GLY A 135 -11.64 -18.14 -11.49
C GLY A 135 -10.12 -18.24 -11.55
N GLN A 136 -9.43 -17.65 -10.56
CA GLN A 136 -7.97 -17.72 -10.46
C GLN A 136 -7.48 -19.16 -10.26
N LEU A 137 -8.14 -19.95 -9.40
CA LEU A 137 -7.81 -21.37 -9.19
C LEU A 137 -7.97 -22.18 -10.48
N SER A 138 -9.08 -22.00 -11.19
CA SER A 138 -9.36 -22.62 -12.49
C SER A 138 -8.28 -22.26 -13.51
N TRP A 139 -7.93 -20.98 -13.60
CA TRP A 139 -6.88 -20.49 -14.49
C TRP A 139 -5.53 -21.12 -14.19
N MET A 140 -5.14 -21.21 -12.90
CA MET A 140 -3.89 -21.83 -12.49
C MET A 140 -3.84 -23.31 -12.85
N ILE A 141 -4.91 -24.08 -12.57
CA ILE A 141 -4.98 -25.51 -12.92
C ILE A 141 -4.85 -25.71 -14.44
N ALA A 142 -5.58 -24.91 -15.23
CA ALA A 142 -5.48 -24.94 -16.69
C ALA A 142 -4.09 -24.51 -17.19
N GLY A 143 -3.46 -23.55 -16.51
CA GLY A 143 -2.11 -23.07 -16.79
C GLY A 143 -1.05 -24.13 -16.57
N LEU A 144 -1.08 -24.79 -15.41
CA LEU A 144 -0.16 -25.87 -15.03
C LEU A 144 -0.30 -27.09 -15.94
N ASN A 145 -1.50 -27.39 -16.45
CA ASN A 145 -1.68 -28.48 -17.41
C ASN A 145 -1.11 -28.16 -18.81
N ARG A 146 -1.04 -26.87 -19.17
CA ARG A 146 -0.48 -26.42 -20.46
C ARG A 146 1.04 -26.24 -20.45
N HIS A 147 1.61 -25.88 -19.31
CA HIS A 147 3.05 -25.76 -19.14
C HIS A 147 3.63 -27.12 -18.77
N SER A 148 4.49 -27.68 -19.63
CA SER A 148 5.26 -28.87 -19.27
C SER A 148 6.15 -28.55 -18.07
N ALA A 149 5.78 -29.10 -16.90
CA ALA A 149 6.28 -28.78 -15.56
C ALA A 149 7.77 -29.08 -15.29
N GLY A 150 8.60 -29.25 -16.33
CA GLY A 150 9.92 -29.86 -16.22
C GLY A 150 11.07 -28.91 -15.85
N LEU A 151 10.97 -27.59 -16.08
CA LEU A 151 12.13 -26.69 -15.98
C LEU A 151 11.85 -25.29 -15.39
N SER A 152 10.60 -24.91 -15.17
CA SER A 152 10.27 -23.59 -14.62
C SER A 152 10.12 -23.62 -13.10
N THR A 153 10.64 -22.60 -12.43
CA THR A 153 10.41 -22.40 -11.00
C THR A 153 8.95 -22.06 -10.73
N ILE A 154 8.49 -22.33 -9.51
CA ILE A 154 7.14 -21.95 -9.07
C ILE A 154 6.91 -20.44 -9.26
N GLN A 155 7.89 -19.61 -8.91
CA GLN A 155 7.80 -18.16 -9.08
C GLN A 155 7.58 -17.73 -10.52
N SER A 156 8.41 -18.21 -11.45
CA SER A 156 8.32 -17.81 -12.86
C SER A 156 7.00 -18.24 -13.49
N THR A 157 6.52 -19.43 -13.14
CA THR A 157 5.26 -19.97 -13.66
C THR A 157 4.06 -19.21 -13.11
N ILE A 158 4.00 -18.97 -11.79
CA ILE A 158 2.91 -18.19 -11.17
C ILE A 158 2.89 -16.77 -11.75
N TRP A 159 4.05 -16.13 -11.90
CA TRP A 159 4.13 -14.80 -12.48
C TRP A 159 3.56 -14.77 -13.91
N SER A 160 4.01 -15.70 -14.76
CA SER A 160 3.51 -15.81 -16.14
C SER A 160 2.00 -16.03 -16.21
N LEU A 161 1.44 -16.85 -15.31
CA LEU A 161 0.01 -17.12 -15.28
C LEU A 161 -0.80 -15.94 -14.76
N ALA A 162 -0.30 -15.24 -13.73
CA ALA A 162 -0.95 -14.06 -13.16
C ALA A 162 -0.93 -12.88 -14.14
N GLU A 163 0.17 -12.67 -14.85
CA GLU A 163 0.27 -11.65 -15.90
C GLU A 163 -0.78 -11.86 -16.99
N GLN A 164 -1.00 -13.09 -17.46
CA GLN A 164 -2.01 -13.34 -18.49
C GLN A 164 -3.46 -13.12 -18.02
N HIS A 165 -3.75 -13.35 -16.73
CA HIS A 165 -5.10 -13.27 -16.18
C HIS A 165 -5.45 -11.86 -15.66
N ASP A 166 -4.59 -11.30 -14.81
CA ASP A 166 -4.89 -10.10 -14.03
C ASP A 166 -4.48 -8.81 -14.74
N PHE A 167 -3.64 -8.87 -15.78
CA PHE A 167 -3.12 -7.68 -16.45
C PHE A 167 -4.22 -6.87 -17.13
N SER A 168 -5.23 -7.52 -17.69
CA SER A 168 -6.38 -6.83 -18.30
C SER A 168 -7.14 -5.96 -17.31
N GLN A 169 -7.32 -6.46 -16.08
CA GLN A 169 -7.95 -5.74 -14.97
C GLN A 169 -7.05 -4.63 -14.45
N PHE A 170 -5.75 -4.89 -14.29
CA PHE A 170 -4.78 -3.88 -13.90
C PHE A 170 -4.76 -2.70 -14.89
N VAL A 171 -4.74 -2.99 -16.20
CA VAL A 171 -4.85 -1.97 -17.24
C VAL A 171 -6.18 -1.23 -17.10
N ALA A 172 -7.30 -1.93 -16.90
CA ALA A 172 -8.61 -1.30 -16.72
C ALA A 172 -8.66 -0.31 -15.55
N TRP A 173 -8.05 -0.64 -14.41
CA TRP A 173 -7.97 0.26 -13.26
C TRP A 173 -7.12 1.51 -13.51
N ASN A 174 -6.14 1.43 -14.41
CA ASN A 174 -5.22 2.52 -14.74
C ASN A 174 -5.53 3.19 -16.10
N LYS A 175 -6.70 2.91 -16.71
CA LYS A 175 -7.07 3.39 -18.06
C LYS A 175 -7.14 4.92 -18.19
N THR A 176 -7.36 5.64 -17.11
CA THR A 176 -7.50 7.10 -17.13
C THR A 176 -6.25 7.76 -16.58
N PRO A 177 -5.24 8.08 -17.42
CA PRO A 177 -4.20 9.00 -16.99
C PRO A 177 -4.87 10.34 -16.69
N GLN A 178 -4.82 10.77 -15.43
CA GLN A 178 -5.29 12.11 -15.08
C GLN A 178 -4.39 13.11 -15.80
N CYS A 179 -4.97 13.92 -16.68
CA CYS A 179 -4.26 15.00 -17.36
C CYS A 179 -3.78 15.99 -16.30
N CYS A 180 -2.48 16.02 -16.04
CA CYS A 180 -1.89 17.02 -15.16
C CYS A 180 -1.74 18.33 -15.95
N THR A 181 -2.44 19.37 -15.52
CA THR A 181 -2.23 20.72 -16.05
C THR A 181 -0.78 21.13 -15.77
N LYS A 182 -0.07 21.63 -16.80
CA LYS A 182 1.33 22.10 -16.68
C LYS A 182 1.42 23.50 -16.07
N THR A 183 0.65 23.77 -15.03
CA THR A 183 0.56 25.08 -14.37
C THR A 183 1.06 24.99 -12.94
N CYS A 184 1.62 26.07 -12.44
CA CYS A 184 2.07 26.14 -11.06
C CYS A 184 0.88 26.32 -10.11
N LEU A 185 0.95 25.75 -8.90
CA LEU A 185 -0.13 25.83 -7.90
C LEU A 185 -0.61 27.26 -7.62
N HIS A 186 0.30 28.23 -7.60
CA HIS A 186 -0.01 29.63 -7.33
C HIS A 186 -0.69 30.36 -8.50
N GLU A 187 -0.72 29.75 -9.69
CA GLU A 187 -1.45 30.23 -10.88
C GLU A 187 -2.89 29.70 -10.89
N LEU A 188 -3.13 28.52 -10.31
CA LEU A 188 -4.49 27.96 -10.17
C LEU A 188 -5.33 28.70 -9.11
N ILE A 189 -4.66 29.32 -8.13
CA ILE A 189 -5.30 30.00 -6.99
C ILE A 189 -5.26 31.51 -7.24
N GLU A 190 -6.15 32.00 -8.11
CA GLU A 190 -6.23 33.42 -8.49
C GLU A 190 -7.50 34.10 -7.94
N ILE A 191 -7.81 33.94 -6.65
CA ILE A 191 -8.99 34.60 -6.05
C ILE A 191 -8.66 35.35 -4.73
N SER A 192 -9.10 36.61 -4.67
CA SER A 192 -9.34 37.51 -3.51
C SER A 192 -8.20 38.45 -3.03
N ALA A 193 -8.59 39.39 -2.14
CA ALA A 193 -7.79 40.43 -1.49
C ALA A 193 -6.49 39.97 -0.83
N ALA A 194 -6.32 38.66 -0.60
CA ALA A 194 -5.06 38.05 -0.18
C ALA A 194 -3.94 38.14 -1.23
N HIS A 195 -4.28 38.39 -2.51
CA HIS A 195 -3.31 38.49 -3.60
C HIS A 195 -2.30 39.63 -3.38
N THR A 196 -2.77 40.82 -3.01
CA THR A 196 -1.89 41.99 -2.80
C THR A 196 -0.93 41.77 -1.64
N ALA A 197 -1.41 41.18 -0.54
CA ALA A 197 -0.58 40.80 0.59
C ALA A 197 0.46 39.72 0.21
N ALA A 198 0.06 38.72 -0.57
CA ALA A 198 0.97 37.68 -1.06
C ALA A 198 2.04 38.25 -2.00
N VAL A 199 1.69 39.22 -2.84
CA VAL A 199 2.65 39.94 -3.70
C VAL A 199 3.63 40.75 -2.84
N ALA A 200 3.19 41.42 -1.79
CA ALA A 200 4.10 42.14 -0.89
C ALA A 200 5.09 41.19 -0.17
N VAL A 201 4.62 40.02 0.26
CA VAL A 201 5.48 38.96 0.81
C VAL A 201 6.49 38.50 -0.24
N LYS A 202 6.04 38.19 -1.47
CA LYS A 202 6.92 37.82 -2.58
C LYS A 202 8.01 38.88 -2.81
N GLU A 203 7.64 40.16 -2.96
CA GLU A 203 8.61 41.22 -3.22
C GLU A 203 9.62 41.37 -2.07
N THR A 204 9.19 41.17 -0.82
CA THR A 204 10.08 41.16 0.35
C THR A 204 11.07 39.99 0.28
N LEU A 205 10.57 38.77 0.01
CA LEU A 205 11.38 37.56 -0.10
C LEU A 205 12.42 37.67 -1.22
N VAL A 206 12.00 38.12 -2.41
CA VAL A 206 12.87 38.23 -3.58
C VAL A 206 13.87 39.37 -3.42
N ARG A 207 13.40 40.59 -3.17
CA ARG A 207 14.26 41.79 -3.24
C ARG A 207 15.13 41.98 -2.01
N ARG A 208 14.63 41.66 -0.82
CA ARG A 208 15.38 41.89 0.43
C ARG A 208 16.16 40.66 0.89
N LEU A 209 15.66 39.46 0.59
CA LEU A 209 16.22 38.22 1.11
C LEU A 209 16.80 37.30 0.04
N GLY A 210 16.68 37.66 -1.25
CA GLY A 210 17.26 36.89 -2.35
C GLY A 210 16.70 35.47 -2.46
N ILE A 211 15.42 35.28 -2.10
CA ILE A 211 14.72 34.00 -2.19
C ILE A 211 14.20 33.80 -3.60
N GLY A 212 14.40 32.61 -4.16
CA GLY A 212 13.91 32.24 -5.48
C GLY A 212 13.77 30.73 -5.69
N PRO A 213 13.65 30.29 -6.96
CA PRO A 213 13.56 28.88 -7.30
C PRO A 213 14.70 28.04 -6.73
N GLY A 214 14.35 26.94 -6.07
CA GLY A 214 15.28 26.03 -5.39
C GLY A 214 15.47 26.33 -3.90
N ASP A 215 15.06 27.50 -3.42
CA ASP A 215 15.03 27.79 -1.99
C ASP A 215 13.80 27.17 -1.30
N LEU A 216 13.97 26.83 -0.02
CA LEU A 216 12.89 26.34 0.84
C LEU A 216 12.67 27.31 2.01
N VAL A 217 11.42 27.71 2.21
CA VAL A 217 11.03 28.68 3.24
C VAL A 217 10.11 28.00 4.26
N PRO A 218 10.60 27.73 5.49
CA PRO A 218 9.77 27.23 6.57
C PRO A 218 8.79 28.30 7.06
N LEU A 219 7.56 27.87 7.30
CA LEU A 219 6.44 28.67 7.77
C LEU A 219 6.00 28.13 9.13
N CYS A 220 6.16 28.95 10.17
CA CYS A 220 5.74 28.64 11.53
C CYS A 220 4.54 29.52 11.88
N PHE A 221 3.34 28.93 11.86
CA PHE A 221 2.09 29.65 12.05
C PHE A 221 1.12 28.79 12.84
N GLU A 222 0.32 29.44 13.69
CA GLU A 222 -0.95 28.88 14.13
C GLU A 222 -1.97 28.87 12.99
N THR A 223 -3.03 28.06 13.10
CA THR A 223 -4.12 28.02 12.13
C THR A 223 -4.74 29.41 11.99
N SER A 224 -4.48 30.07 10.85
CA SER A 224 -4.86 31.46 10.60
C SER A 224 -4.93 31.72 9.09
N ALA A 225 -5.64 32.77 8.67
CA ALA A 225 -5.65 33.18 7.26
C ALA A 225 -4.26 33.65 6.77
N SER A 226 -3.41 34.12 7.68
CA SER A 226 -2.07 34.61 7.38
C SER A 226 -1.14 33.53 6.81
N ILE A 227 -1.36 32.26 7.18
CA ILE A 227 -0.58 31.14 6.62
C ILE A 227 -0.77 31.03 5.11
N MET A 228 -1.98 31.29 4.60
CA MET A 228 -2.27 31.21 3.17
C MET A 228 -1.57 32.32 2.40
N VAL A 229 -1.51 33.52 2.97
CA VAL A 229 -0.75 34.63 2.38
C VAL A 229 0.74 34.33 2.33
N ALA A 230 1.29 33.73 3.39
CA ALA A 230 2.68 33.30 3.43
C ALA A 230 2.97 32.21 2.38
N ILE A 231 2.14 31.17 2.30
CA ILE A 231 2.23 30.11 1.28
C ILE A 231 2.22 30.73 -0.12
N MET A 232 1.23 31.57 -0.42
CA MET A 232 1.11 32.19 -1.74
C MET A 232 2.28 33.11 -2.06
N GLY A 233 2.80 33.86 -1.09
CA GLY A 233 3.98 34.72 -1.27
C GLY A 233 5.25 33.92 -1.57
N VAL A 234 5.47 32.81 -0.86
CA VAL A 234 6.59 31.89 -1.10
C VAL A 234 6.50 31.25 -2.48
N LEU A 235 5.33 30.70 -2.85
CA LEU A 235 5.13 30.08 -4.15
C LEU A 235 5.27 31.09 -5.30
N LYS A 236 4.77 32.32 -5.15
CA LYS A 236 4.93 33.40 -6.14
C LYS A 236 6.37 33.92 -6.24
N ALA A 237 7.19 33.74 -5.19
CA ALA A 237 8.63 33.99 -5.24
C ALA A 237 9.39 32.86 -5.98
N GLY A 238 8.70 31.77 -6.30
CA GLY A 238 9.24 30.60 -6.96
C GLY A 238 9.88 29.58 -6.02
N ALA A 239 9.86 29.83 -4.71
CA ALA A 239 10.41 28.95 -3.68
C ALA A 239 9.37 27.93 -3.20
N GLY A 240 9.86 26.84 -2.61
CA GLY A 240 9.02 25.85 -1.94
C GLY A 240 8.79 26.20 -0.48
N TYR A 241 7.61 25.87 0.07
CA TYR A 241 7.34 26.11 1.50
C TYR A 241 7.42 24.83 2.35
N ILE A 242 7.62 25.00 3.65
CA ILE A 242 7.58 23.90 4.63
C ILE A 242 6.67 24.33 5.78
N LEU A 243 5.63 23.56 6.09
CA LEU A 243 4.79 23.86 7.25
C LEU A 243 5.42 23.27 8.52
N LEU A 244 5.75 24.14 9.46
CA LEU A 244 6.26 23.78 10.77
C LEU A 244 5.13 23.84 11.80
N ASN A 245 4.94 22.76 12.54
CA ASN A 245 3.96 22.73 13.63
C ASN A 245 4.56 23.28 14.92
N THR A 246 3.96 24.33 15.44
CA THR A 246 4.43 25.11 16.59
C THR A 246 4.33 24.37 17.91
N SER A 247 3.52 23.30 17.96
CA SER A 247 3.42 22.40 19.10
C SER A 247 4.64 21.46 19.23
N HIS A 248 5.52 21.41 18.22
CA HIS A 248 6.75 20.63 18.31
C HIS A 248 7.85 21.36 19.09
N PRO A 249 8.73 20.62 19.79
CA PRO A 249 9.88 21.22 20.47
C PRO A 249 10.74 22.04 19.50
N ILE A 250 11.27 23.17 19.97
CA ILE A 250 12.08 24.08 19.14
C ILE A 250 13.28 23.37 18.51
N SER A 251 13.91 22.42 19.21
CA SER A 251 15.01 21.61 18.70
C SER A 251 14.66 20.81 17.44
N ARG A 252 13.41 20.32 17.34
CA ARG A 252 12.91 19.62 16.14
C ARG A 252 12.70 20.60 14.99
N LEU A 253 12.19 21.79 15.28
CA LEU A 253 11.97 22.83 14.27
C LEU A 253 13.31 23.34 13.72
N GLU A 254 14.27 23.61 14.60
CA GLU A 254 15.63 23.99 14.21
C GLU A 254 16.33 22.91 13.40
N PHE A 255 16.19 21.64 13.79
CA PHE A 255 16.72 20.52 12.99
C PHE A 255 16.20 20.58 11.53
N ILE A 256 14.89 20.76 11.34
CA ILE A 256 14.30 20.86 10.00
C ILE A 256 14.84 22.07 9.25
N ILE A 257 14.91 23.24 9.90
CA ILE A 257 15.43 24.49 9.31
C ILE A 257 16.87 24.33 8.83
N GLN A 258 17.73 23.69 9.63
CA GLN A 258 19.13 23.44 9.28
C GLN A 258 19.26 22.39 8.18
N GLU A 259 18.48 21.31 8.24
CA GLU A 259 18.51 20.24 7.24
C GLU A 259 18.16 20.75 5.84
N VAL A 260 17.18 21.64 5.74
CA VAL A 260 16.80 22.25 4.45
C VAL A 260 17.63 23.48 4.09
N LYS A 261 18.61 23.85 4.91
CA LYS A 261 19.48 25.02 4.74
C LYS A 261 18.68 26.30 4.47
N ALA A 262 17.58 26.47 5.21
CA ALA A 262 16.67 27.59 5.00
C ALA A 262 17.36 28.92 5.30
N LYS A 263 17.25 29.89 4.39
CA LYS A 263 17.79 31.25 4.55
C LYS A 263 16.91 32.12 5.46
N VAL A 264 15.61 31.89 5.42
CA VAL A 264 14.59 32.66 6.16
C VAL A 264 13.49 31.72 6.65
N VAL A 265 12.97 32.00 7.85
CA VAL A 265 11.73 31.41 8.38
C VAL A 265 10.69 32.51 8.50
N ILE A 266 9.48 32.27 8.01
CA ILE A 266 8.36 33.19 8.20
C ILE A 266 7.55 32.70 9.40
N VAL A 267 7.28 33.61 10.34
CA VAL A 267 6.54 33.33 11.57
C VAL A 267 5.33 34.24 11.70
N SER A 268 4.28 33.81 12.40
CA SER A 268 3.22 34.74 12.80
C SER A 268 3.75 35.78 13.79
N ALA A 269 3.13 36.97 13.83
CA ALA A 269 3.49 38.01 14.80
C ALA A 269 3.40 37.54 16.26
N LEU A 270 2.48 36.61 16.57
CA LEU A 270 2.36 36.01 17.91
C LEU A 270 3.58 35.15 18.27
N GLN A 271 4.14 34.46 17.29
CA GLN A 271 5.24 33.52 17.50
C GLN A 271 6.62 34.17 17.44
N HIS A 272 6.73 35.34 16.80
CA HIS A 272 8.00 36.06 16.67
C HIS A 272 8.72 36.32 18.01
N ASN A 273 7.96 36.55 19.09
CA ASN A 273 8.55 36.78 20.41
C ASN A 273 8.85 35.48 21.18
N SER A 274 8.16 34.39 20.85
CA SER A 274 8.21 33.12 21.57
C SER A 274 9.18 32.11 20.96
N LEU A 275 9.40 32.18 19.65
CA LEU A 275 10.29 31.30 18.90
C LEU A 275 11.43 32.12 18.31
N ARG A 276 12.66 31.78 18.67
CA ARG A 276 13.88 32.33 18.07
C ARG A 276 14.59 31.22 17.33
N PHE A 277 14.78 31.42 16.04
CA PHE A 277 15.51 30.49 15.19
C PHE A 277 16.90 31.04 14.90
N SER A 278 17.81 30.13 14.57
CA SER A 278 19.19 30.46 14.20
C SER A 278 19.34 31.17 12.84
N VAL A 279 18.24 31.40 12.11
CA VAL A 279 18.21 32.02 10.77
C VAL A 279 17.33 33.27 10.75
N HIS A 280 17.39 34.06 9.67
CA HIS A 280 16.60 35.28 9.56
C HIS A 280 15.10 34.98 9.74
N THR A 281 14.46 35.68 10.66
CA THR A 281 13.04 35.44 11.00
C THR A 281 12.20 36.62 10.49
N LEU A 282 11.27 36.35 9.58
CA LEU A 282 10.34 37.34 9.04
C LEU A 282 8.99 37.19 9.76
N ALA A 283 8.63 38.17 10.59
CA ALA A 283 7.31 38.22 11.21
C ALA A 283 6.25 38.72 10.23
N LEU A 284 5.19 37.94 10.05
CA LEU A 284 4.01 38.34 9.31
C LEU A 284 2.92 38.82 10.30
N ALA A 285 2.69 40.13 10.33
CA ALA A 285 1.67 40.74 11.18
C ALA A 285 0.33 40.85 10.45
N SER A 286 -0.76 40.66 11.21
CA SER A 286 -2.14 40.91 10.78
C SER A 286 -2.72 42.08 11.59
N PRO A 287 -3.50 43.01 10.99
CA PRO A 287 -3.80 43.10 9.57
C PRO A 287 -2.54 43.40 8.77
N PHE A 288 -2.44 42.82 7.57
CA PHE A 288 -1.36 43.15 6.64
C PHE A 288 -1.41 44.66 6.45
N PRO A 289 -0.39 45.44 6.89
CA PRO A 289 -0.36 46.83 6.48
C PRO A 289 -0.35 46.77 4.95
N PHE A 290 -1.38 47.31 4.31
CA PHE A 290 -1.40 47.53 2.88
C PHE A 290 -0.31 48.54 2.59
N ILE A 291 0.93 48.08 2.57
CA ILE A 291 2.04 48.84 2.02
C ILE A 291 1.74 48.80 0.53
N THR A 292 1.09 49.85 0.04
CA THR A 292 1.22 50.22 -1.36
C THR A 292 2.71 50.15 -1.68
N PRO A 293 3.14 49.29 -2.62
CA PRO A 293 4.54 49.21 -2.97
C PRO A 293 4.97 50.57 -3.54
N THR A 294 5.54 51.44 -2.70
CA THR A 294 6.20 52.70 -3.09
C THR A 294 7.62 52.44 -3.58
N TRP A 295 7.90 51.21 -4.04
CA TRP A 295 9.18 50.85 -4.61
C TRP A 295 9.14 51.17 -6.09
N ALA A 296 10.01 52.08 -6.52
CA ALA A 296 10.25 52.35 -7.93
C ALA A 296 10.42 51.03 -8.69
N GLN A 297 9.70 50.91 -9.80
CA GLN A 297 9.63 49.78 -10.72
C GLN A 297 11.00 49.50 -11.36
N THR A 298 11.97 49.04 -10.58
CA THR A 298 13.11 48.31 -11.14
C THR A 298 12.64 46.88 -11.32
N PRO A 299 12.52 46.37 -12.56
CA PRO A 299 12.20 44.97 -12.80
C PRO A 299 13.44 44.17 -12.41
N HIS A 300 13.46 43.63 -11.20
CA HIS A 300 14.33 42.49 -10.95
C HIS A 300 13.60 41.28 -11.51
N GLU A 301 14.03 40.79 -12.66
CA GLU A 301 13.49 39.58 -13.30
C GLU A 301 13.84 38.36 -12.44
N ALA A 302 13.11 38.17 -11.35
CA ALA A 302 13.15 36.92 -10.62
C ALA A 302 12.67 35.80 -11.56
N ARG A 303 13.47 34.74 -11.66
CA ARG A 303 13.10 33.54 -12.41
C ARG A 303 11.73 33.05 -11.90
N LEU A 304 10.75 32.96 -12.80
CA LEU A 304 9.42 32.43 -12.48
C LEU A 304 9.52 30.95 -12.11
N ALA A 305 8.70 30.51 -11.15
CA ALA A 305 8.59 29.10 -10.82
C ALA A 305 8.07 28.33 -12.03
N THR A 306 8.63 27.14 -12.24
CA THR A 306 8.21 26.19 -13.27
C THR A 306 7.45 25.03 -12.62
N PRO A 307 6.59 24.32 -13.39
CA PRO A 307 5.89 23.14 -12.90
C PRO A 307 6.79 22.03 -12.30
N SER A 308 8.08 22.03 -12.65
CA SER A 308 9.06 21.06 -12.18
C SER A 308 9.77 21.47 -10.88
N ASP A 309 9.62 22.72 -10.44
CA ASP A 309 10.19 23.20 -9.20
C ASP A 309 9.41 22.66 -7.99
N VAL A 310 10.08 22.57 -6.85
CA VAL A 310 9.49 22.11 -5.58
C VAL A 310 8.49 23.14 -5.09
N ALA A 311 7.24 22.71 -4.89
CA ALA A 311 6.19 23.55 -4.31
C ALA A 311 6.20 23.50 -2.79
N TYR A 312 6.37 22.31 -2.20
CA TYR A 312 6.43 22.16 -0.75
C TYR A 312 7.14 20.89 -0.31
N VAL A 313 7.56 20.88 0.96
CA VAL A 313 8.15 19.70 1.60
C VAL A 313 7.37 19.33 2.86
N ILE A 314 7.02 18.05 2.99
CA ILE A 314 6.39 17.50 4.20
C ILE A 314 7.40 16.63 4.94
N PHE A 315 7.61 16.90 6.22
CA PHE A 315 8.43 16.06 7.08
C PHE A 315 7.60 14.97 7.76
N THR A 316 8.07 13.73 7.67
CA THR A 316 7.47 12.55 8.30
C THR A 316 8.44 11.94 9.32
N SER A 317 7.93 11.16 10.27
CA SER A 317 8.77 10.38 11.19
C SER A 317 9.49 9.28 10.39
N GLY A 318 10.81 9.41 10.25
CA GLY A 318 11.63 8.34 9.68
C GLY A 318 11.68 7.13 10.61
N SER A 319 11.81 5.93 10.03
CA SER A 319 12.04 4.67 10.78
C SER A 319 13.33 4.71 11.61
N THR A 320 14.27 5.59 11.26
CA THR A 320 15.54 5.84 11.96
C THR A 320 15.42 6.89 13.07
N GLY A 321 14.20 7.38 13.37
CA GLY A 321 13.95 8.43 14.37
C GLY A 321 14.20 9.86 13.87
N GLN A 322 15.02 10.04 12.83
CA GLN A 322 15.24 11.35 12.20
C GLN A 322 14.12 11.69 11.19
N PRO A 323 13.58 12.91 11.21
CA PRO A 323 12.59 13.37 10.23
C PRO A 323 13.09 13.28 8.79
N LYS A 324 12.25 12.80 7.86
CA LYS A 324 12.56 12.78 6.42
C LYS A 324 11.62 13.70 5.67
N GLY A 325 12.19 14.59 4.85
CA GLY A 325 11.45 15.52 4.00
C GLY A 325 11.05 14.87 2.68
N VAL A 326 9.75 14.86 2.38
CA VAL A 326 9.19 14.46 1.09
C VAL A 326 8.94 15.71 0.27
N MET A 327 9.70 15.88 -0.81
CA MET A 327 9.58 17.02 -1.71
C MET A 327 8.46 16.78 -2.73
N ILE A 328 7.52 17.72 -2.82
CA ILE A 328 6.43 17.70 -3.78
C ILE A 328 6.61 18.87 -4.75
N LYS A 329 6.64 18.57 -6.04
CA LYS A 329 6.72 19.55 -7.12
C LYS A 329 5.37 20.19 -7.39
N HIS A 330 5.37 21.33 -8.07
CA HIS A 330 4.14 21.99 -8.54
C HIS A 330 3.26 21.06 -9.39
N VAL A 331 3.89 20.28 -10.27
CA VAL A 331 3.27 19.18 -10.98
C VAL A 331 4.02 17.91 -10.64
N PRO A 332 3.35 16.91 -10.02
CA PRO A 332 3.95 15.61 -9.77
C PRO A 332 4.47 15.00 -11.07
N GLN A 333 5.65 14.38 -11.03
CA GLN A 333 6.11 13.58 -12.16
C GLN A 333 5.24 12.33 -12.27
N ALA A 334 4.71 12.08 -13.48
CA ALA A 334 3.98 10.86 -13.80
C ALA A 334 4.89 9.63 -13.78
#